data_AF-A0A2V6JN25-F1
#
_entry.id   AF-A0A2V6JN25-F1
#
_cell.length_a   1.000
_cell.length_b   1.000
_cell.length_c   1.000
_cell.angle_alpha   90.00
_cell.angle_beta   90.00
_cell.angle_gamma   90.00
#
_symmetry.space_group_name_H-M   'P 1'
#
loop_
_entity.id
_entity.type
_entity.pdbx_description
1 polymer ?
#
loop_
_entity_poly.entity_id
_entity_poly.type
_entity_poly.pdbx_seq_one_letter_code
_entity_poly.pdbx_strand_id
1 'polypeptide(L)'
;MITLGDYLLVSGILFSIGFAGVMLRRNLIIILMSLELMFNAANLSLVAFSRFRLDPDGLPNYNAQVFVFFIITVAAAEVAVGLAILVALFRARQTTDVNDISSLRF
;
A
#
# COMPACT_ATOMS: atom_id res chain seq x y z
N MET A 1 19.10 19.68 8.19
CA MET A 1 19.32 18.25 7.88
C MET A 1 17.96 17.57 7.95
N ILE A 2 17.67 16.63 7.05
CA ILE A 2 16.37 15.94 7.01
C ILE A 2 16.28 15.02 8.23
N THR A 3 15.21 15.15 9.00
CA THR A 3 14.96 14.41 10.25
C THR A 3 14.04 13.21 10.02
N LEU A 4 13.96 12.30 10.99
CA LEU A 4 12.98 11.22 10.99
C LEU A 4 11.55 11.77 10.83
N GLY A 5 11.24 12.89 11.47
CA GLY A 5 9.93 13.53 11.40
C GLY A 5 9.51 13.88 9.96
N ASP A 6 10.44 14.34 9.13
CA ASP A 6 10.17 14.70 7.74
C ASP A 6 9.74 13.48 6.91
N TYR A 7 10.41 12.33 7.11
CA TYR A 7 10.06 11.08 6.45
C TYR A 7 8.70 10.53 6.92
N LEU A 8 8.44 10.60 8.23
CA LEU A 8 7.16 10.16 8.79
C LEU A 8 6.00 11.05 8.34
N LEU A 9 6.22 12.35 8.19
CA LEU A 9 5.22 13.28 7.68
C LEU A 9 4.88 12.96 6.22
N VAL A 10 5.88 12.74 5.35
CA VAL A 10 5.65 12.34 3.96
C VAL A 10 4.93 10.98 3.89
N SER A 11 5.37 9.99 4.68
CA SER A 11 4.71 8.68 4.77
C SER A 11 3.25 8.82 5.22
N GLY A 12 2.97 9.61 6.26
CA GLY A 12 1.61 9.86 6.75
C GLY A 12 0.72 10.53 5.70
N ILE A 13 1.24 11.50 4.94
CA ILE A 13 0.52 12.14 3.84
C ILE A 13 0.21 11.11 2.74
N LEU A 14 1.19 10.34 2.29
CA LEU A 14 1.00 9.33 1.24
C LEU A 14 -0.02 8.26 1.67
N PHE A 15 0.07 7.78 2.91
CA PHE A 15 -0.88 6.83 3.47
C PHE A 15 -2.30 7.41 3.51
N SER A 16 -2.44 8.67 3.92
CA SER A 16 -3.73 9.35 3.98
C SER A 16 -4.35 9.55 2.59
N ILE A 17 -3.53 9.87 1.58
CA ILE A 17 -3.98 9.96 0.18
C ILE A 17 -4.45 8.60 -0.33
N GLY A 18 -3.68 7.54 -0.07
CA GLY A 18 -4.07 6.17 -0.42
C GLY A 18 -5.38 5.77 0.27
N PHE A 19 -5.50 6.02 1.57
CA PHE A 19 -6.72 5.75 2.33
C PHE A 19 -7.93 6.52 1.78
N ALA A 20 -7.78 7.80 1.49
CA ALA A 20 -8.82 8.60 0.84
C ALA A 20 -9.18 8.04 -0.55
N GLY A 21 -8.19 7.57 -1.32
CA GLY A 21 -8.41 6.89 -2.59
C GLY A 21 -9.27 5.63 -2.44
N VAL A 22 -9.00 4.78 -1.45
CA VAL A 22 -9.79 3.57 -1.19
C VAL A 22 -11.25 3.92 -0.82
N MET A 23 -11.47 4.96 -0.01
CA MET A 23 -12.82 5.33 0.44
C MET A 23 -13.64 6.08 -0.62
N LEU A 24 -13.01 6.92 -1.43
CA LEU A 24 -13.71 7.85 -2.33
C LEU A 24 -13.88 7.32 -3.75
N ARG A 25 -13.08 6.33 -4.17
CA ARG A 25 -13.07 5.86 -5.55
C ARG A 25 -14.02 4.67 -5.71
N ARG A 26 -14.73 4.66 -6.84
CA ARG A 26 -15.66 3.59 -7.21
C ARG A 26 -15.06 2.58 -8.17
N ASN A 27 -14.07 3.00 -8.96
CA ASN A 27 -13.37 2.14 -9.89
C ASN A 27 -12.39 1.23 -9.13
N LEU A 28 -12.61 -0.07 -9.21
CA LEU A 28 -11.79 -1.09 -8.55
C LEU A 28 -10.29 -0.99 -8.85
N ILE A 29 -9.92 -0.61 -10.08
CA ILE A 29 -8.50 -0.45 -10.45
C ILE A 29 -7.87 0.69 -9.62
N ILE A 30 -8.61 1.80 -9.44
CA ILE A 30 -8.12 2.93 -8.65
C ILE A 30 -8.04 2.57 -7.17
N ILE A 31 -8.97 1.74 -6.68
CA ILE A 31 -8.93 1.22 -5.31
C ILE A 31 -7.66 0.38 -5.10
N LEU A 32 -7.35 -0.56 -6.02
CA LEU A 32 -6.12 -1.36 -5.98
C LEU A 32 -4.86 -0.47 -6.01
N MET A 33 -4.80 0.52 -6.89
CA MET A 33 -3.67 1.48 -6.91
C MET A 33 -3.54 2.28 -5.61
N SER A 34 -4.65 2.58 -4.95
CA SER A 34 -4.65 3.30 -3.68
C SER A 34 -4.15 2.44 -2.53
N LEU A 35 -4.44 1.13 -2.54
CA LEU A 35 -3.86 0.15 -1.60
C LEU A 35 -2.34 0.04 -1.79
N GLU A 36 -1.86 -0.02 -3.02
CA GLU A 36 -0.41 -0.02 -3.31
C GLU A 36 0.30 1.24 -2.79
N LEU A 37 -0.36 2.40 -2.88
CA LEU A 37 0.16 3.65 -2.33
C LEU A 37 0.27 3.58 -0.79
N MET A 38 -0.72 2.97 -0.11
CA MET A 38 -0.67 2.75 1.34
C MET A 38 0.46 1.81 1.74
N PHE A 39 0.70 0.72 1.01
CA PHE A 39 1.84 -0.17 1.26
C PHE A 39 3.19 0.52 1.05
N ASN A 40 3.32 1.35 0.01
CA ASN A 40 4.53 2.15 -0.22
C ASN A 40 4.77 3.17 0.91
N ALA A 41 3.72 3.79 1.42
CA ALA A 41 3.83 4.68 2.57
C ALA A 41 4.30 3.95 3.84
N ALA A 42 3.76 2.75 4.10
CA ALA A 42 4.20 1.91 5.21
C ALA A 42 5.68 1.50 5.08
N ASN A 43 6.10 1.10 3.87
CA ASN A 43 7.51 0.79 3.58
C ASN A 43 8.43 1.99 3.83
N LEU A 44 8.03 3.20 3.40
CA LEU A 44 8.79 4.42 3.65
C LEU A 44 8.98 4.69 5.15
N SER A 45 7.94 4.50 5.95
CA SER A 45 8.01 4.63 7.41
C SER A 45 8.99 3.62 8.01
N LEU A 46 8.92 2.35 7.58
CA LEU A 46 9.83 1.30 8.03
C LEU A 46 11.29 1.59 7.70
N VAL A 47 11.58 1.99 6.45
CA VAL A 47 12.94 2.34 6.02
C VAL A 47 13.46 3.54 6.79
N ALA A 48 12.61 4.54 7.06
CA ALA A 48 12.98 5.68 7.87
C ALA A 48 13.36 5.24 9.29
N PHE A 49 12.53 4.46 9.97
CA PHE A 49 12.87 3.93 11.30
C PHE A 49 14.14 3.08 11.30
N SER A 50 14.36 2.25 10.27
CA SER A 50 15.59 1.46 10.09
C SER A 50 16.82 2.34 10.00
N ARG A 51 16.73 3.45 9.25
CA ARG A 51 17.85 4.37 9.02
C ARG A 51 18.19 5.22 10.25
N PHE A 52 17.17 5.65 11.00
CA PHE A 52 17.33 6.54 12.15
C PHE A 52 17.49 5.80 13.49
N ARG A 53 17.28 4.48 13.54
CA ARG A 53 17.72 3.64 14.66
C ARG A 53 19.20 3.29 14.50
N LEU A 54 20.01 3.78 15.42
CA LEU A 54 21.40 3.37 15.60
C LEU A 54 21.42 2.15 16.52
N ASP A 55 22.09 1.07 16.11
CA ASP A 55 22.44 -0.02 17.01
C ASP A 55 23.41 0.47 18.11
N PRO A 56 23.60 -0.28 19.21
CA PRO A 56 24.53 0.08 20.29
C PRO A 56 25.96 0.40 19.82
N ASP A 57 26.36 -0.15 18.66
CA ASP A 57 27.67 0.06 18.02
C ASP A 57 27.73 1.31 17.10
N GLY A 58 26.65 2.10 17.03
CA GLY A 58 26.58 3.30 16.19
C GLY A 58 26.38 3.02 14.70
N LEU A 59 26.14 1.76 14.32
CA LEU A 59 25.84 1.36 12.94
C LEU A 59 24.32 1.36 12.69
N PRO A 60 23.84 1.62 11.45
CA PRO A 60 22.43 1.51 11.12
C PRO A 60 21.97 0.05 11.16
N ASN A 61 20.83 -0.20 11.82
CA ASN A 61 20.24 -1.53 11.84
C ASN A 61 19.46 -1.80 10.55
N TYR A 62 20.02 -2.62 9.66
CA TYR A 62 19.40 -2.96 8.36
C TYR A 62 18.33 -4.07 8.42
N ASN A 63 18.02 -4.64 9.59
CA ASN A 63 17.09 -5.76 9.69
C ASN A 63 15.67 -5.40 9.23
N ALA A 64 15.24 -4.16 9.47
CA ALA A 64 13.93 -3.68 9.01
C ALA A 64 13.84 -3.55 7.47
N GLN A 65 14.97 -3.49 6.75
CA GLN A 65 14.97 -3.48 5.28
C GLN A 65 14.61 -4.85 4.70
N VAL A 66 14.97 -5.95 5.38
CA VAL A 66 14.55 -7.31 4.97
C VAL A 66 13.02 -7.42 4.99
N PHE A 67 12.37 -6.85 6.01
CA PHE A 67 10.92 -6.85 6.10
C PHE A 67 10.25 -6.07 4.96
N VAL A 68 10.86 -4.98 4.49
CA VAL A 68 10.38 -4.20 3.33
C VAL A 68 10.36 -5.05 2.06
N PHE A 69 11.38 -5.89 1.84
CA PHE A 69 11.38 -6.82 0.71
C PHE A 69 10.21 -7.83 0.78
N PHE A 70 9.90 -8.33 1.98
CA PHE A 70 8.73 -9.20 2.17
C PHE A 70 7.42 -8.46 1.87
N ILE A 71 7.26 -7.22 2.33
CA ILE A 71 6.07 -6.40 2.01
C ILE A 71 5.93 -6.22 0.50
N ILE A 72 7.01 -5.86 -0.21
CA ILE A 72 6.98 -5.68 -1.67
C ILE A 72 6.60 -7.00 -2.37
N THR A 73 7.11 -8.13 -1.89
CA THR A 73 6.79 -9.45 -2.46
C THR A 73 5.32 -9.81 -2.26
N VAL A 74 4.77 -9.53 -1.07
CA VAL A 74 3.35 -9.74 -0.76
C VAL A 74 2.48 -8.80 -1.60
N ALA A 75 2.84 -7.52 -1.73
CA ALA A 75 2.13 -6.57 -2.57
C ALA A 75 2.11 -7.00 -4.05
N ALA A 76 3.23 -7.50 -4.57
CA ALA A 76 3.27 -8.06 -5.93
C ALA A 76 2.33 -9.27 -6.09
N ALA A 77 2.26 -10.16 -5.10
CA ALA A 77 1.34 -11.29 -5.10
C ALA A 77 -0.13 -10.82 -5.00
N GLU A 78 -0.40 -9.83 -4.16
CA GLU A 78 -1.73 -9.22 -4.01
C GLU A 78 -2.22 -8.61 -5.33
N VAL A 79 -1.41 -7.80 -6.01
CA VAL A 79 -1.78 -7.20 -7.30
C VAL A 79 -2.07 -8.26 -8.35
N ALA A 80 -1.27 -9.33 -8.40
CA ALA A 80 -1.49 -10.43 -9.35
C ALA A 80 -2.86 -11.10 -9.10
N VAL A 81 -3.18 -11.41 -7.84
CA VAL A 81 -4.47 -12.02 -7.46
C VAL A 81 -5.63 -11.03 -7.67
N GLY A 82 -5.46 -9.78 -7.24
CA GLY A 82 -6.47 -8.73 -7.35
C GLY A 82 -6.84 -8.44 -8.80
N LEU A 83 -5.85 -8.36 -9.70
CA LEU A 83 -6.10 -8.20 -11.13
C LEU A 83 -6.74 -9.44 -11.75
N ALA A 84 -6.35 -10.65 -11.36
CA ALA A 84 -6.99 -11.87 -11.84
C ALA A 84 -8.49 -11.90 -11.48
N ILE A 85 -8.82 -11.54 -10.24
CA ILE A 85 -10.22 -11.40 -9.78
C ILE A 85 -10.93 -10.30 -10.57
N LEU A 86 -10.30 -9.14 -10.76
CA LEU A 86 -10.87 -8.01 -11.49
C LEU A 86 -11.18 -8.36 -12.95
N VAL A 87 -10.28 -9.08 -13.62
CA VAL A 87 -10.50 -9.56 -14.99
C VAL A 87 -11.65 -10.57 -15.03
N ALA A 88 -11.72 -11.51 -14.09
CA ALA A 88 -12.82 -12.47 -14.01
C ALA A 88 -14.18 -11.77 -13.77
N LEU A 89 -14.21 -10.78 -12.89
CA LEU A 89 -15.38 -9.95 -12.63
C LEU A 89 -15.78 -9.14 -13.86
N PHE A 90 -14.82 -8.49 -14.53
CA PHE A 90 -15.09 -7.71 -15.74
C PHE A 90 -15.66 -8.59 -16.85
N ARG A 91 -15.17 -9.82 -17.02
CA ARG A 91 -15.76 -10.77 -17.97
C ARG A 91 -17.23 -11.09 -17.64
N ALA A 92 -17.57 -11.22 -16.36
CA ALA A 92 -18.92 -11.58 -15.92
C ALA A 92 -19.91 -10.40 -15.89
N ARG A 93 -19.44 -9.18 -15.65
CA ARG A 93 -20.30 -7.99 -15.39
C ARG A 93 -20.06 -6.82 -16.33
N GLN A 94 -18.99 -6.82 -17.12
CA GLN A 94 -18.59 -5.73 -18.04
C GLN A 94 -18.46 -4.34 -17.38
N THR A 95 -18.25 -4.30 -16.05
CA THR A 95 -18.08 -3.08 -15.26
C THR A 95 -16.96 -3.27 -14.24
N THR A 96 -16.30 -2.17 -13.88
CA THR A 96 -15.30 -2.09 -12.81
C THR A 96 -15.76 -1.18 -11.65
N ASP A 97 -17.02 -0.71 -11.68
CA ASP A 97 -17.62 0.06 -10.59
C ASP A 97 -18.03 -0.88 -9.45
N VAL A 98 -17.59 -0.56 -8.23
CA VAL A 98 -17.87 -1.38 -7.05
C VAL A 98 -19.34 -1.38 -6.65
N ASN A 99 -20.12 -0.34 -7.00
CA ASN A 99 -21.54 -0.25 -6.63
C ASN A 99 -22.41 -1.26 -7.40
N ASP A 100 -21.98 -1.62 -8.60
CA ASP A 100 -22.67 -2.60 -9.45
C ASP A 100 -22.54 -4.04 -8.90
N ILE A 101 -21.72 -4.24 -7.87
CA ILE A 101 -21.44 -5.52 -7.22
C ILE A 101 -22.22 -5.63 -5.89
N SER A 102 -23.51 -5.32 -5.92
CA SER A 102 -24.37 -5.30 -4.72
C SER A 102 -25.37 -6.46 -4.62
N SER A 103 -25.19 -7.52 -5.44
CA SER A 103 -26.14 -8.63 -5.56
C SER A 103 -26.33 -9.50 -4.31
N LEU A 104 -25.50 -9.33 -3.28
CA LEU A 104 -25.57 -10.05 -2.00
C LEU A 104 -26.21 -9.22 -0.87
N ARG A 105 -26.81 -8.06 -1.19
CA ARG A 105 -27.61 -7.30 -0.22
C ARG A 105 -28.94 -8.01 0.02
N PHE A 106 -29.26 -8.22 1.29
CA PHE A 106 -30.56 -8.72 1.76
C PHE A 106 -31.60 -7.61 1.77
#